data_AF-A0AA38XW15-F1
#
_entry.id   AF-A0AA38XW15-F1
#
_cell.length_a   1.000
_cell.length_b   1.000
_cell.length_c   1.000
_cell.angle_alpha   90.00
_cell.angle_beta   90.00
_cell.angle_gamma   90.00
#
_symmetry.space_group_name_H-M   'P 1'
#
loop_
_entity.id
_entity.type
_entity.pdbx_description
1 polymer ?
#
loop_
_entity_poly.entity_id
_entity_poly.type
_entity_poly.pdbx_seq_one_letter_code
_entity_poly.pdbx_strand_id
1 'polypeptide(L)'
;MTRAGDVRLAGELGVDAVGFIFARESSRRVAPAEARAMRQAIAPMVDVVALFRNNSREEVREVLRTVRPTLLQFHGEEDESFCRSFNMPYLKAIAMGGREEINARTLQLRYPSAAGFLFDSHAPGGGGGTGVAFDWSRIPTGLHRPFLLAGGLTPENVHDAVLATLPWGVDVSSGIELEPGIKDGYKMRTFVEEDDPKRAGHEGRHEDDGAAGSVLRTGAWRPRPGRQAMQEFLTVVLGYPTLPYSVALAVAVLYWGIAAFGLVDDGFGEVGADGALEGDAHLSGLSALLARWGLGGVPLMVVVTLLSLFAWTLTYFIHLYLLLPLPDLLRWSLGTVVAVLAPLPAVPVTALLLRPIRRFLLRLRPVPQASLLGRVGVVASPKVDARSGHATVDDGGAGLVLQIRSDIELQRGERIVLVEHVAAQHHYRVVRADAVALDFQDNLLPGNKENHQ
;
A
#
# COMPACT_ATOMS: atom_id res chain seq x y z
N MET A 1 37.55 -7.22 -14.63
CA MET A 1 37.85 -7.34 -16.08
C MET A 1 39.16 -6.62 -16.40
N THR A 2 39.95 -7.14 -17.35
CA THR A 2 41.24 -6.54 -17.74
C THR A 2 41.37 -6.23 -19.24
N ARG A 3 40.44 -6.73 -20.07
CA ARG A 3 40.47 -6.59 -21.54
C ARG A 3 39.17 -5.97 -22.05
N ALA A 4 39.27 -5.08 -23.04
CA ALA A 4 38.11 -4.44 -23.65
C ALA A 4 37.15 -5.44 -24.35
N GLY A 5 37.69 -6.54 -24.91
CA GLY A 5 36.88 -7.60 -25.52
C GLY A 5 35.95 -8.26 -24.51
N ASP A 6 36.48 -8.65 -23.35
CA ASP A 6 35.74 -9.27 -22.25
C ASP A 6 34.66 -8.32 -21.72
N VAL A 7 34.98 -7.02 -21.61
CA VAL A 7 34.04 -5.98 -21.17
C VAL A 7 32.88 -5.81 -22.16
N ARG A 8 33.17 -5.80 -23.46
CA ARG A 8 32.14 -5.71 -24.50
C ARG A 8 31.24 -6.96 -24.48
N LEU A 9 31.84 -8.14 -24.42
CA LEU A 9 31.10 -9.40 -24.35
C LEU A 9 30.21 -9.45 -23.10
N ALA A 10 30.70 -9.00 -21.94
CA ALA A 10 29.87 -8.90 -20.74
C ALA A 10 28.63 -8.02 -20.98
N GLY A 11 28.80 -6.87 -21.64
CA GLY A 11 27.69 -6.00 -22.02
C GLY A 11 26.70 -6.66 -22.99
N GLU A 12 27.18 -7.41 -23.98
CA GLU A 12 26.33 -8.17 -24.92
C GLU A 12 25.54 -9.30 -24.25
N LEU A 13 26.12 -9.92 -23.22
CA LEU A 13 25.46 -10.96 -22.41
C LEU A 13 24.43 -10.38 -21.42
N GLY A 14 24.37 -9.05 -21.27
CA GLY A 14 23.38 -8.39 -20.42
C GLY A 14 23.69 -8.41 -18.93
N VAL A 15 24.96 -8.42 -18.55
CA VAL A 15 25.35 -8.32 -17.12
C VAL A 15 24.95 -6.95 -16.55
N ASP A 16 24.59 -6.90 -15.27
CA ASP A 16 24.21 -5.64 -14.61
C ASP A 16 25.43 -4.76 -14.27
N ALA A 17 26.60 -5.36 -14.04
CA ALA A 17 27.78 -4.63 -13.61
C ALA A 17 29.10 -5.25 -14.09
N VAL A 18 30.11 -4.40 -14.27
CA VAL A 18 31.50 -4.78 -14.59
C VAL A 18 32.45 -4.24 -13.53
N GLY A 19 33.22 -5.13 -12.91
CA GLY A 19 34.23 -4.79 -11.92
C GLY A 19 35.63 -4.54 -12.49
N PHE A 20 36.28 -3.47 -12.03
CA PHE A 20 37.69 -3.17 -12.24
C PHE A 20 38.44 -3.20 -10.89
N ILE A 21 39.56 -3.93 -10.84
CA ILE A 21 40.31 -4.15 -9.61
C ILE A 21 41.49 -3.18 -9.55
N PHE A 22 41.58 -2.40 -8.48
CA PHE A 22 42.66 -1.44 -8.22
C PHE A 22 43.56 -1.84 -7.03
N ALA A 23 43.25 -2.96 -6.37
CA ALA A 23 44.05 -3.54 -5.31
C ALA A 23 45.47 -3.90 -5.81
N ARG A 24 46.50 -3.43 -5.09
CA ARG A 24 47.91 -3.53 -5.52
C ARG A 24 48.40 -4.97 -5.69
N GLU A 25 47.94 -5.87 -4.83
CA GLU A 25 48.36 -7.27 -4.77
C GLU A 25 47.62 -8.19 -5.76
N SER A 26 46.63 -7.67 -6.48
CA SER A 26 45.82 -8.49 -7.37
C SER A 26 46.53 -8.73 -8.71
N SER A 27 46.57 -9.99 -9.16
CA SER A 27 46.98 -10.34 -10.53
C SER A 27 46.03 -9.80 -11.60
N ARG A 28 44.83 -9.37 -11.21
CA ARG A 28 43.79 -8.82 -12.08
C ARG A 28 43.71 -7.29 -12.00
N ARG A 29 44.72 -6.65 -11.41
CA ARG A 29 44.80 -5.20 -11.25
C ARG A 29 44.88 -4.51 -12.61
N VAL A 30 44.18 -3.41 -12.76
CA VAL A 30 44.23 -2.54 -13.95
C VAL A 30 44.66 -1.13 -13.59
N ALA A 31 45.29 -0.42 -14.53
CA ALA A 31 45.59 1.00 -14.34
C ALA A 31 44.31 1.85 -14.49
N PRO A 32 44.18 2.99 -13.78
CA PRO A 32 43.02 3.88 -13.92
C PRO A 32 42.76 4.34 -15.36
N ALA A 33 43.83 4.61 -16.13
CA ALA A 33 43.71 4.99 -17.53
C ALA A 33 43.14 3.85 -18.40
N GLU A 34 43.59 2.61 -18.18
CA GLU A 34 43.09 1.42 -18.89
C GLU A 34 41.63 1.14 -18.55
N ALA A 35 41.26 1.22 -17.27
CA ALA A 35 39.87 1.10 -16.84
C ALA A 35 38.98 2.18 -17.47
N ARG A 36 39.48 3.42 -17.59
CA ARG A 36 38.76 4.50 -18.27
C ARG A 36 38.55 4.24 -19.76
N ALA A 37 39.55 3.68 -20.43
CA ALA A 37 39.44 3.27 -21.83
C ALA A 37 38.44 2.12 -22.00
N MET A 38 38.54 1.06 -21.20
CA MET A 38 37.59 -0.06 -21.21
C MET A 38 36.16 0.37 -20.93
N ARG A 39 35.97 1.33 -20.02
CA ARG A 39 34.64 1.89 -19.76
C ARG A 39 33.98 2.48 -21.01
N GLN A 40 34.74 3.03 -21.95
CA GLN A 40 34.15 3.56 -23.18
C GLN A 40 33.55 2.47 -24.08
N ALA A 41 33.96 1.21 -23.87
CA ALA A 41 33.41 0.05 -24.57
C ALA A 41 32.23 -0.62 -23.82
N ILE A 42 31.88 -0.13 -22.62
CA ILE A 42 30.77 -0.67 -21.83
C ILE A 42 29.44 -0.20 -22.42
N ALA A 43 28.50 -1.14 -22.56
CA ALA A 43 27.15 -0.83 -23.01
C ALA A 43 26.47 0.19 -22.08
N PRO A 44 25.62 1.10 -22.60
CA PRO A 44 24.80 1.95 -21.76
C PRO A 44 24.02 1.09 -20.74
N MET A 45 23.87 1.59 -19.52
CA MET A 45 23.12 0.95 -18.41
C MET A 45 23.85 -0.14 -17.60
N VAL A 46 25.06 -0.55 -17.98
CA VAL A 46 25.89 -1.44 -17.15
C VAL A 46 26.66 -0.62 -16.11
N ASP A 47 26.55 -1.00 -14.84
CA ASP A 47 27.23 -0.34 -13.73
C ASP A 47 28.75 -0.62 -13.75
N VAL A 48 29.54 0.38 -13.34
CA VAL A 48 30.99 0.27 -13.26
C VAL A 48 31.42 0.24 -11.82
N VAL A 49 31.94 -0.91 -11.38
CA VAL A 49 32.37 -1.15 -10.01
C VAL A 49 33.88 -0.98 -9.90
N ALA A 50 34.33 -0.12 -9.00
CA ALA A 50 35.74 0.01 -8.66
C ALA A 50 36.04 -0.74 -7.35
N LEU A 51 36.86 -1.79 -7.44
CA LEU A 51 37.21 -2.66 -6.32
C LEU A 51 38.55 -2.25 -5.72
N PHE A 52 38.56 -2.05 -4.41
CA PHE A 52 39.71 -1.67 -3.62
C PHE A 52 39.97 -2.67 -2.49
N ARG A 53 41.21 -2.75 -2.04
CA ARG A 53 41.62 -3.55 -0.89
C ARG A 53 42.75 -2.82 -0.18
N ASN A 54 42.41 -2.17 0.93
CA ASN A 54 43.32 -1.36 1.75
C ASN A 54 44.10 -0.31 0.94
N ASN A 55 43.51 0.19 -0.14
CA ASN A 55 44.08 1.27 -0.95
C ASN A 55 44.09 2.60 -0.16
N SER A 56 45.03 3.49 -0.47
CA SER A 56 45.06 4.81 0.20
C SER A 56 43.90 5.70 -0.28
N ARG A 57 43.54 6.72 0.51
CA ARG A 57 42.47 7.66 0.13
C ARG A 57 42.78 8.39 -1.17
N GLU A 58 44.05 8.67 -1.42
CA GLU A 58 44.57 9.33 -2.61
C GLU A 58 44.38 8.43 -3.84
N GLU A 59 44.67 7.13 -3.72
CA GLU A 59 44.45 6.16 -4.79
C GLU A 59 42.96 6.02 -5.14
N VAL A 60 42.09 5.93 -4.13
CA VAL A 60 40.64 5.85 -4.36
C VAL A 60 40.14 7.12 -5.05
N ARG A 61 40.55 8.31 -4.59
CA ARG A 61 40.17 9.59 -5.21
C ARG A 61 40.66 9.71 -6.64
N GLU A 62 41.85 9.21 -6.94
CA GLU A 62 42.38 9.21 -8.30
C GLU A 62 41.54 8.33 -9.24
N VAL A 63 41.16 7.14 -8.78
CA VAL A 63 40.24 6.27 -9.53
C VAL A 63 38.86 6.92 -9.71
N LEU A 64 38.32 7.57 -8.68
CA LEU A 64 37.04 8.30 -8.78
C LEU A 64 37.10 9.40 -9.85
N ARG A 65 38.17 10.19 -9.86
CA ARG A 65 38.38 11.29 -10.81
C ARG A 65 38.51 10.78 -12.25
N THR A 66 39.29 9.72 -12.43
CA THR A 66 39.70 9.23 -13.76
C THR A 66 38.67 8.28 -14.35
N VAL A 67 38.23 7.27 -13.59
CA VAL A 67 37.34 6.20 -14.08
C VAL A 67 35.86 6.57 -13.93
N ARG A 68 35.51 7.39 -12.92
CA ARG A 68 34.14 7.82 -12.56
C ARG A 68 33.14 6.69 -12.20
N PRO A 69 33.54 5.63 -11.48
CA PRO A 69 32.69 4.46 -11.24
C PRO A 69 31.32 4.83 -10.67
N THR A 70 30.31 3.99 -10.89
CA THR A 70 28.97 4.16 -10.30
C THR A 70 28.86 3.55 -8.91
N LEU A 71 29.78 2.62 -8.59
CA LEU A 71 29.80 1.86 -7.35
C LEU A 71 31.24 1.57 -6.89
N LEU A 72 31.50 1.65 -5.58
CA LEU A 72 32.75 1.22 -4.95
C LEU A 72 32.59 -0.12 -4.22
N GLN A 73 33.58 -1.00 -4.33
CA GLN A 73 33.61 -2.25 -3.57
C GLN A 73 34.87 -2.29 -2.69
N PHE A 74 34.68 -2.36 -1.37
CA PHE A 74 35.78 -2.41 -0.41
C PHE A 74 35.97 -3.82 0.12
N HIS A 75 37.10 -4.43 -0.25
CA HIS A 75 37.41 -5.84 -0.03
C HIS A 75 38.45 -6.09 1.07
N GLY A 76 38.99 -5.04 1.69
CA GLY A 76 39.98 -5.13 2.75
C GLY A 76 39.39 -4.98 4.15
N GLU A 77 40.17 -4.37 5.04
CA GLU A 77 39.82 -4.09 6.43
C GLU A 77 39.33 -2.65 6.63
N GLU A 78 38.93 -1.98 5.54
CA GLU A 78 38.48 -0.59 5.58
C GLU A 78 37.28 -0.44 6.51
N ASP A 79 37.34 0.55 7.40
CA ASP A 79 36.27 0.85 8.34
C ASP A 79 35.16 1.69 7.68
N GLU A 80 34.05 1.87 8.40
CA GLU A 80 32.92 2.69 7.94
C GLU A 80 33.33 4.13 7.63
N SER A 81 34.21 4.71 8.46
CA SER A 81 34.64 6.09 8.31
C SER A 81 35.41 6.30 7.01
N PHE A 82 36.24 5.32 6.61
CA PHE A 82 36.93 5.29 5.34
C PHE A 82 35.95 5.09 4.19
N CYS A 83 35.13 4.04 4.21
CA CYS A 83 34.21 3.72 3.12
C CYS A 83 33.27 4.89 2.80
N ARG A 84 32.67 5.49 3.83
CA ARG A 84 31.71 6.60 3.69
C ARG A 84 32.33 7.90 3.19
N SER A 85 33.62 8.13 3.44
CA SER A 85 34.28 9.41 3.18
C SER A 85 34.32 9.85 1.71
N PHE A 86 34.06 8.91 0.78
CA PHE A 86 34.05 9.19 -0.65
C PHE A 86 32.69 9.67 -1.17
N ASN A 87 31.66 9.69 -0.31
CA ASN A 87 30.30 10.13 -0.63
C ASN A 87 29.73 9.45 -1.90
N MET A 88 30.09 8.18 -2.06
CA MET A 88 29.63 7.30 -3.13
C MET A 88 29.04 6.06 -2.49
N PRO A 89 27.97 5.50 -3.06
CA PRO A 89 27.44 4.26 -2.56
C PRO A 89 28.45 3.12 -2.77
N TYR A 90 28.56 2.24 -1.77
CA TYR A 90 29.57 1.19 -1.74
C TYR A 90 29.01 -0.17 -1.28
N LEU A 91 29.64 -1.24 -1.77
CA LEU A 91 29.51 -2.59 -1.25
C LEU A 91 30.68 -2.89 -0.30
N LYS A 92 30.38 -3.47 0.86
CA LYS A 92 31.42 -4.03 1.73
C LYS A 92 31.50 -5.54 1.51
N ALA A 93 32.66 -6.02 1.10
CA ALA A 93 32.89 -7.45 1.02
C ALA A 93 33.26 -8.04 2.39
N ILE A 94 32.70 -9.20 2.68
CA ILE A 94 32.84 -9.94 3.93
C ILE A 94 33.40 -11.31 3.58
N ALA A 95 34.56 -11.63 4.17
CA ALA A 95 35.26 -12.88 3.98
C ALA A 95 34.60 -14.01 4.79
N MET A 96 34.18 -15.09 4.10
CA MET A 96 33.49 -16.24 4.68
C MET A 96 34.42 -17.43 4.93
N GLY A 97 35.69 -17.38 4.51
CA GLY A 97 36.64 -18.49 4.65
C GLY A 97 37.12 -18.77 6.09
N GLY A 98 36.76 -17.93 7.06
CA GLY A 98 37.03 -18.19 8.49
C GLY A 98 36.02 -19.16 9.11
N ARG A 99 36.21 -19.56 10.38
CA ARG A 99 35.21 -20.32 11.16
C ARG A 99 34.28 -19.46 12.01
N GLU A 100 34.52 -18.15 12.02
CA GLU A 100 33.73 -17.22 12.82
C GLU A 100 32.31 -17.10 12.24
N GLU A 101 31.34 -17.10 13.14
CA GLU A 101 29.94 -16.87 12.78
C GLU A 101 29.73 -15.38 12.54
N ILE A 102 29.17 -15.06 11.39
CA ILE A 102 28.92 -13.67 11.02
C ILE A 102 27.50 -13.34 11.44
N ASN A 103 27.34 -12.27 12.22
CA ASN A 103 26.03 -11.81 12.67
C ASN A 103 25.55 -10.62 11.83
N ALA A 104 24.35 -10.72 11.25
CA ALA A 104 23.76 -9.67 10.42
C ALA A 104 23.64 -8.32 11.15
N ARG A 105 23.26 -8.32 12.43
CA ARG A 105 23.11 -7.09 13.22
C ARG A 105 24.47 -6.42 13.43
N THR A 106 25.50 -7.19 13.74
CA THR A 106 26.87 -6.69 13.91
C THR A 106 27.40 -6.08 12.60
N LEU A 107 27.19 -6.75 11.46
CA LEU A 107 27.60 -6.20 10.16
C LEU A 107 26.90 -4.87 9.85
N GLN A 108 25.59 -4.80 10.05
CA GLN A 108 24.80 -3.61 9.77
C GLN A 108 25.14 -2.44 10.71
N LEU A 109 25.50 -2.73 11.97
CA LEU A 109 26.01 -1.72 12.90
C LEU A 109 27.43 -1.26 12.54
N ARG A 110 28.26 -2.17 12.02
CA ARG A 110 29.63 -1.85 11.62
C ARG A 110 29.68 -1.03 10.33
N TYR A 111 28.75 -1.25 9.40
CA TYR A 111 28.69 -0.56 8.10
C TYR A 111 27.27 -0.05 7.79
N PRO A 112 26.74 0.91 8.56
CA PRO A 112 25.36 1.38 8.42
C PRO A 112 25.06 2.07 7.08
N SER A 113 26.07 2.70 6.47
CA SER A 113 25.93 3.37 5.16
C SER A 113 26.22 2.47 3.95
N ALA A 114 26.58 1.20 4.16
CA ALA A 114 26.75 0.26 3.05
C ALA A 114 25.43 0.10 2.30
N ALA A 115 25.51 0.16 0.97
CA ALA A 115 24.36 -0.08 0.11
C ALA A 115 24.03 -1.57 0.00
N GLY A 116 25.02 -2.44 0.25
CA GLY A 116 24.87 -3.88 0.32
C GLY A 116 26.16 -4.55 0.78
N PHE A 117 26.07 -5.87 0.96
CA PHE A 117 27.20 -6.71 1.34
C PHE A 117 27.56 -7.67 0.21
N LEU A 118 28.82 -8.09 0.14
CA LEU A 118 29.25 -9.15 -0.77
C LEU A 118 29.91 -10.25 0.07
N PHE A 119 29.37 -11.46 0.03
CA PHE A 119 29.93 -12.59 0.78
C PHE A 119 30.85 -13.39 -0.13
N ASP A 120 32.14 -13.39 0.16
CA ASP A 120 33.18 -14.07 -0.64
C ASP A 120 33.75 -15.27 0.13
N SER A 121 34.07 -16.36 -0.57
CA SER A 121 34.60 -17.60 0.00
C SER A 121 36.00 -17.47 0.57
N HIS A 122 36.68 -16.35 0.31
CA HIS A 122 38.06 -16.16 0.70
C HIS A 122 38.25 -16.03 2.23
N ALA A 123 39.44 -16.41 2.72
CA ALA A 123 39.82 -16.27 4.12
C ALA A 123 40.03 -14.80 4.51
N PRO A 124 39.77 -14.38 5.77
CA PRO A 124 40.07 -13.04 6.21
C PRO A 124 41.53 -12.67 5.91
N GLY A 125 41.76 -11.56 5.22
CA GLY A 125 43.11 -11.06 4.95
C GLY A 125 43.88 -11.71 3.80
N GLY A 126 43.31 -12.65 3.04
CA GLY A 126 43.97 -13.12 1.80
C GLY A 126 43.32 -12.59 0.50
N GLY A 127 43.90 -12.97 -0.65
CA GLY A 127 43.42 -12.56 -1.96
C GLY A 127 42.31 -13.45 -2.51
N GLY A 128 41.19 -12.85 -2.95
CA GLY A 128 40.09 -13.57 -3.60
C GLY A 128 40.48 -14.27 -4.91
N GLY A 129 39.64 -15.21 -5.37
CA GLY A 129 39.81 -15.90 -6.65
C GLY A 129 40.49 -17.29 -6.58
N THR A 130 40.35 -18.01 -5.46
CA THR A 130 40.82 -19.40 -5.30
C THR A 130 39.92 -20.43 -5.96
N GLY A 131 38.71 -20.05 -6.42
CA GLY A 131 37.78 -20.92 -7.12
C GLY A 131 37.02 -21.92 -6.23
N VAL A 132 37.25 -21.94 -4.92
CA VAL A 132 36.57 -22.85 -3.99
C VAL A 132 35.38 -22.14 -3.35
N ALA A 133 34.19 -22.73 -3.45
CA ALA A 133 32.98 -22.21 -2.79
C ALA A 133 33.03 -22.48 -1.27
N PHE A 134 32.42 -21.58 -0.48
CA PHE A 134 32.24 -21.79 0.96
C PHE A 134 30.87 -22.41 1.25
N ASP A 135 30.67 -22.89 2.48
CA ASP A 135 29.36 -23.36 2.92
C ASP A 135 28.35 -22.20 3.00
N TRP A 136 27.46 -22.14 2.01
CA TRP A 136 26.46 -21.08 1.87
C TRP A 136 25.45 -21.00 3.01
N SER A 137 25.27 -22.07 3.80
CA SER A 137 24.40 -22.05 4.99
C SER A 137 24.87 -21.05 6.05
N ARG A 138 26.13 -20.59 5.95
CA ARG A 138 26.75 -19.62 6.86
C ARG A 138 26.41 -18.17 6.54
N ILE A 139 25.71 -17.91 5.44
CA ILE A 139 25.24 -16.56 5.12
C ILE A 139 24.27 -16.11 6.23
N PRO A 140 24.49 -14.94 6.84
CA PRO A 140 23.71 -14.54 8.00
C PRO A 140 22.25 -14.24 7.63
N THR A 141 21.32 -14.72 8.45
CA THR A 141 19.91 -14.37 8.36
C THR A 141 19.64 -13.01 9.02
N GLY A 142 18.59 -12.29 8.57
CA GLY A 142 18.21 -10.99 9.15
C GLY A 142 18.96 -9.77 8.59
N LEU A 143 19.55 -9.87 7.39
CA LEU A 143 20.05 -8.70 6.67
C LEU A 143 18.87 -7.89 6.10
N HIS A 144 18.86 -6.58 6.35
CA HIS A 144 17.89 -5.66 5.74
C HIS A 144 18.45 -4.97 4.48
N ARG A 145 19.75 -5.10 4.24
CA ARG A 145 20.44 -4.65 3.02
C ARG A 145 20.57 -5.80 2.02
N PRO A 146 20.54 -5.52 0.70
CA PRO A 146 20.79 -6.55 -0.30
C PRO A 146 22.20 -7.12 -0.14
N PHE A 147 22.39 -8.37 -0.54
CA PHE A 147 23.72 -8.98 -0.60
C PHE A 147 23.97 -9.64 -1.95
N LEU A 148 25.25 -9.66 -2.33
CA LEU A 148 25.76 -10.44 -3.45
C LEU A 148 26.46 -11.69 -2.92
N LEU A 149 26.24 -12.80 -3.61
CA LEU A 149 27.01 -14.02 -3.36
C LEU A 149 28.21 -14.06 -4.30
N ALA A 150 29.40 -14.28 -3.76
CA ALA A 150 30.64 -14.39 -4.50
C ALA A 150 31.45 -15.59 -4.01
N GLY A 151 32.60 -15.80 -4.64
CA GLY A 151 33.61 -16.76 -4.17
C GLY A 151 33.36 -18.19 -4.65
N GLY A 152 34.18 -18.62 -5.60
CA GLY A 152 34.11 -19.99 -6.14
C GLY A 152 32.86 -20.29 -6.97
N LEU A 153 32.11 -19.27 -7.38
CA LEU A 153 30.99 -19.46 -8.31
C LEU A 153 31.51 -19.82 -9.70
N THR A 154 30.86 -20.81 -10.32
CA THR A 154 31.13 -21.32 -11.67
C THR A 154 29.80 -21.59 -12.37
N PRO A 155 29.78 -21.78 -13.71
CA PRO A 155 28.55 -22.12 -14.41
C PRO A 155 27.86 -23.37 -13.83
N GLU A 156 28.63 -24.31 -13.30
CA GLU A 156 28.12 -25.59 -12.79
C GLU A 156 27.45 -25.47 -11.41
N ASN A 157 27.68 -24.39 -10.64
CA ASN A 157 27.18 -24.28 -9.28
C ASN A 157 26.32 -23.02 -9.01
N VAL A 158 26.28 -22.06 -9.94
CA VAL A 158 25.58 -20.78 -9.73
C VAL A 158 24.09 -20.97 -9.52
N HIS A 159 23.47 -21.90 -10.26
CA HIS A 159 22.05 -22.22 -10.13
C HIS A 159 21.69 -22.66 -8.71
N ASP A 160 22.42 -23.65 -8.19
CA ASP A 160 22.23 -24.16 -6.83
C ASP A 160 22.52 -23.08 -5.78
N ALA A 161 23.53 -22.24 -6.02
CA ALA A 161 23.88 -21.13 -5.15
C ALA A 161 22.74 -20.12 -5.01
N VAL A 162 22.12 -19.76 -6.13
CA VAL A 162 21.00 -18.84 -6.18
C VAL A 162 19.77 -19.45 -5.50
N LEU A 163 19.45 -20.72 -5.76
CA LEU A 163 18.31 -21.38 -5.12
C LEU A 163 18.48 -21.54 -3.61
N ALA A 164 19.68 -21.88 -3.15
CA ALA A 164 19.96 -22.10 -1.74
C ALA A 164 19.96 -20.81 -0.91
N THR A 165 20.35 -19.68 -1.52
CA THR A 165 20.65 -18.44 -0.77
C THR A 165 19.74 -17.26 -1.12
N LEU A 166 19.06 -17.31 -2.27
CA LEU A 166 18.22 -16.23 -2.81
C LEU A 166 18.90 -14.86 -2.73
N PRO A 167 20.12 -14.71 -3.30
CA PRO A 167 20.87 -13.48 -3.20
C PRO A 167 20.22 -12.38 -4.04
N TRP A 168 20.59 -11.12 -3.79
CA TRP A 168 20.16 -10.02 -4.67
C TRP A 168 20.81 -10.11 -6.05
N GLY A 169 22.01 -10.69 -6.12
CA GLY A 169 22.74 -11.02 -7.33
C GLY A 169 23.99 -11.85 -7.02
N VAL A 170 24.69 -12.28 -8.05
CA VAL A 170 25.93 -13.04 -7.94
C VAL A 170 27.12 -12.26 -8.49
N ASP A 171 28.31 -12.48 -7.94
CA ASP A 171 29.58 -11.92 -8.42
C ASP A 171 30.54 -13.05 -8.77
N VAL A 172 31.06 -13.02 -10.00
CA VAL A 172 31.95 -14.05 -10.52
C VAL A 172 33.22 -13.45 -11.11
N SER A 173 34.37 -14.02 -10.71
CA SER A 173 35.65 -13.70 -11.30
C SER A 173 36.35 -14.93 -11.88
N SER A 174 36.95 -15.78 -11.06
CA SER A 174 37.81 -16.88 -11.54
C SER A 174 37.04 -18.02 -12.22
N GLY A 175 35.76 -18.26 -11.87
CA GLY A 175 34.98 -19.36 -12.45
C GLY A 175 34.70 -19.23 -13.94
N ILE A 176 34.83 -18.02 -14.49
CA ILE A 176 34.63 -17.71 -15.91
C ILE A 176 35.95 -17.31 -16.61
N GLU A 177 37.10 -17.69 -16.04
CA GLU A 177 38.42 -17.40 -16.60
C GLU A 177 38.99 -18.62 -17.35
N LEU A 178 39.79 -18.32 -18.39
CA LEU A 178 40.77 -19.25 -18.96
C LEU A 178 42.04 -19.25 -18.10
N GLU A 179 42.54 -18.03 -17.85
CA GLU A 179 43.72 -17.74 -17.04
C GLU A 179 43.43 -16.48 -16.20
N PRO A 180 44.15 -16.23 -15.09
CA PRO A 180 43.92 -15.05 -14.25
C PRO A 180 43.88 -13.74 -15.06
N GLY A 181 42.71 -13.11 -15.09
CA GLY A 181 42.47 -11.86 -15.82
C GLY A 181 41.99 -12.02 -17.27
N ILE A 182 42.00 -13.22 -17.85
CA ILE A 182 41.49 -13.52 -19.19
C ILE A 182 40.18 -14.30 -19.08
N LYS A 183 39.06 -13.69 -19.49
CA LYS A 183 37.77 -14.36 -19.46
C LYS A 183 37.59 -15.36 -20.60
N ASP A 184 36.85 -16.42 -20.31
CA ASP A 184 36.37 -17.41 -21.27
C ASP A 184 34.96 -17.02 -21.73
N GLY A 185 34.79 -16.71 -23.02
CA GLY A 185 33.49 -16.28 -23.54
C GLY A 185 32.40 -17.36 -23.51
N TYR A 186 32.77 -18.64 -23.60
CA TYR A 186 31.83 -19.75 -23.44
C TYR A 186 31.36 -19.82 -21.99
N LYS A 187 32.28 -19.84 -21.01
CA LYS A 187 31.91 -19.88 -19.59
C LYS A 187 31.10 -18.66 -19.16
N MET A 188 31.42 -17.47 -19.68
CA MET A 188 30.63 -16.26 -19.40
C MET A 188 29.18 -16.42 -19.84
N ARG A 189 28.95 -16.97 -21.04
CA ARG A 189 27.61 -17.19 -21.57
C ARG A 189 26.85 -18.22 -20.74
N THR A 190 27.47 -19.38 -20.49
CA THR A 190 26.88 -20.44 -19.68
C THR A 190 26.56 -19.96 -18.27
N PHE A 191 27.46 -19.18 -17.64
CA PHE A 191 27.21 -18.63 -16.31
C PHE A 191 25.95 -17.75 -16.25
N VAL A 192 25.76 -16.86 -17.24
CA VAL A 192 24.58 -15.99 -17.30
C VAL A 192 23.31 -16.77 -17.62
N GLU A 193 23.42 -17.86 -18.38
CA GLU A 193 22.30 -18.75 -18.68
C GLU A 193 21.84 -19.52 -17.43
N GLU A 194 22.76 -20.07 -16.65
CA GLU A 194 22.49 -20.84 -15.43
C GLU A 194 22.03 -19.97 -14.25
N ASP A 195 22.40 -18.69 -14.22
CA ASP A 195 21.96 -17.70 -13.23
C ASP A 195 20.47 -17.32 -13.37
N ASP A 196 19.83 -17.53 -14.53
CA ASP A 196 18.40 -17.21 -14.74
C ASP A 196 17.48 -18.42 -14.49
N PRO A 197 16.86 -18.56 -13.30
CA PRO A 197 15.97 -19.69 -12.99
C PRO A 197 14.73 -19.77 -13.90
N LYS A 198 14.44 -18.75 -14.72
CA LYS A 198 13.32 -18.78 -15.68
C LYS A 198 13.69 -19.37 -17.04
N ARG A 199 14.98 -19.46 -17.40
CA ARG A 199 15.42 -20.00 -18.70
C ARG A 199 15.61 -21.51 -18.70
N ALA A 200 15.94 -22.11 -17.55
CA ALA A 200 16.06 -23.56 -17.40
C ALA A 200 14.75 -24.34 -17.68
N GLY A 201 13.60 -23.66 -17.78
CA GLY A 201 12.32 -24.25 -18.19
C GLY A 201 12.00 -24.18 -19.69
N HIS A 202 12.91 -23.70 -20.53
CA HIS A 202 12.68 -23.48 -21.97
C HIS A 202 13.59 -24.28 -22.91
N GLU A 203 14.24 -25.33 -22.42
CA GLU A 203 14.85 -26.34 -23.30
C GLU A 203 13.78 -27.34 -23.75
N GLY A 204 12.98 -26.91 -24.73
CA GLY A 204 11.92 -27.75 -25.27
C GLY A 204 11.06 -27.11 -26.36
N ARG A 205 11.58 -26.15 -27.14
CA ARG A 205 10.99 -25.73 -28.42
C ARG A 205 12.01 -24.90 -29.20
N HIS A 206 12.68 -25.56 -30.13
CA HIS A 206 13.12 -24.88 -31.35
C HIS A 206 11.86 -24.53 -32.14
N GLU A 207 11.52 -23.25 -32.22
CA GLU A 207 10.73 -22.73 -33.33
C GLU A 207 11.03 -21.24 -33.49
N ASP A 208 11.35 -20.89 -34.73
CA ASP A 208 11.46 -19.53 -35.24
C ASP A 208 10.25 -18.71 -34.81
N ASP A 209 10.45 -17.66 -34.03
CA ASP A 209 9.54 -16.53 -34.03
C ASP A 209 10.33 -15.23 -33.84
N GLY A 210 10.30 -14.43 -34.90
CA GLY A 210 10.88 -13.11 -34.95
C GLY A 210 10.16 -12.13 -34.02
N ALA A 211 10.95 -11.24 -33.44
CA ALA A 211 10.57 -9.88 -33.06
C ALA A 211 9.24 -9.70 -32.30
N ALA A 212 9.28 -9.81 -30.97
CA ALA A 212 8.76 -8.79 -30.05
C ALA A 212 8.89 -9.26 -28.59
N GLY A 213 9.38 -8.37 -27.72
CA GLY A 213 9.20 -8.53 -26.28
C GLY A 213 10.46 -8.74 -25.44
N SER A 214 11.59 -8.10 -25.77
CA SER A 214 12.66 -7.92 -24.78
C SER A 214 12.17 -6.91 -23.73
N VAL A 215 11.56 -7.40 -22.66
CA VAL A 215 11.36 -6.60 -21.44
C VAL A 215 12.76 -6.22 -20.96
N LEU A 216 13.16 -4.98 -21.25
CA LEU A 216 14.41 -4.38 -20.83
C LEU A 216 14.52 -4.50 -19.31
N ARG A 217 15.28 -5.49 -18.85
CA ARG A 217 15.65 -5.65 -17.44
C ARG A 217 16.73 -4.61 -17.14
N THR A 218 16.29 -3.42 -16.76
CA THR A 218 17.18 -2.35 -16.30
C THR A 218 17.30 -2.44 -14.78
N GLY A 219 18.21 -3.28 -14.30
CA GLY A 219 18.52 -3.49 -12.89
C GLY A 219 19.62 -2.57 -12.38
N ALA A 220 19.53 -1.25 -12.62
CA ALA A 220 20.49 -0.30 -12.06
C ALA A 220 20.60 -0.50 -10.54
N TRP A 221 21.82 -0.49 -10.01
CA TRP A 221 22.19 -0.65 -8.61
C TRP A 221 21.77 0.57 -7.77
N ARG A 222 20.48 0.91 -7.83
CA ARG A 222 19.81 1.79 -6.90
C ARG A 222 18.86 0.89 -6.11
N PRO A 223 18.86 0.93 -4.76
CA PRO A 223 17.77 0.34 -4.00
C PRO A 223 16.48 0.94 -4.57
N ARG A 224 15.60 0.12 -5.15
CA ARG A 224 14.31 0.60 -5.67
C ARG A 224 13.59 1.20 -4.47
N PRO A 225 13.48 2.54 -4.34
CA PRO A 225 12.92 3.15 -3.14
C PRO A 225 11.50 2.63 -2.91
N GLY A 226 10.78 2.34 -4.02
CA GLY A 226 9.43 1.81 -3.98
C GLY A 226 9.28 0.38 -3.47
N ARG A 227 10.26 -0.54 -3.60
CA ARG A 227 10.05 -1.93 -3.10
C ARG A 227 10.26 -2.03 -1.59
N GLN A 228 11.30 -1.38 -1.07
CA GLN A 228 11.52 -1.31 0.38
C GLN A 228 10.46 -0.44 1.05
N ALA A 229 10.13 0.74 0.50
CA ALA A 229 9.03 1.55 1.03
C ALA A 229 7.68 0.83 0.94
N MET A 230 7.42 0.03 -0.11
CA MET A 230 6.20 -0.78 -0.19
C MET A 230 6.19 -1.91 0.84
N GLN A 231 7.32 -2.59 1.05
CA GLN A 231 7.42 -3.61 2.09
C GLN A 231 7.24 -3.02 3.48
N GLU A 232 7.94 -1.92 3.80
CA GLU A 232 7.78 -1.18 5.05
C GLU A 232 6.34 -0.69 5.22
N PHE A 233 5.74 -0.12 4.18
CA PHE A 233 4.34 0.27 4.17
C PHE A 233 3.42 -0.90 4.47
N LEU A 234 3.54 -2.02 3.75
CA LEU A 234 2.70 -3.20 3.96
C LEU A 234 2.91 -3.80 5.35
N THR A 235 4.14 -3.87 5.85
CA THR A 235 4.45 -4.35 7.20
C THR A 235 3.82 -3.48 8.27
N VAL A 236 3.85 -2.16 8.11
CA VAL A 236 3.25 -1.24 9.10
C VAL A 236 1.72 -1.26 9.02
N VAL A 237 1.16 -1.20 7.81
CA VAL A 237 -0.31 -1.11 7.58
C VAL A 237 -1.03 -2.41 7.91
N LEU A 238 -0.42 -3.56 7.64
CA LEU A 238 -0.94 -4.88 8.03
C LEU A 238 -0.48 -5.30 9.43
N GLY A 239 0.38 -4.52 10.06
CA GLY A 239 0.94 -4.80 11.38
C GLY A 239 0.15 -4.16 12.53
N TYR A 240 0.21 -4.79 13.69
CA TYR A 240 -0.28 -4.21 14.94
C TYR A 240 0.66 -3.08 15.38
N PRO A 241 0.17 -1.87 15.78
CA PRO A 241 -1.22 -1.51 16.12
C PRO A 241 -2.06 -0.85 15.02
N THR A 242 -1.56 -0.73 13.79
CA THR A 242 -2.24 -0.03 12.68
C THR A 242 -3.36 -0.87 12.05
N LEU A 243 -3.23 -2.20 12.11
CA LEU A 243 -4.14 -3.17 11.50
C LEU A 243 -5.64 -2.93 11.75
N PRO A 244 -6.14 -2.67 12.99
CA PRO A 244 -7.57 -2.46 13.22
C PRO A 244 -8.15 -1.32 12.39
N TYR A 245 -7.37 -0.25 12.20
CA TYR A 245 -7.77 0.91 11.42
C TYR A 245 -7.68 0.66 9.91
N SER A 246 -6.69 -0.14 9.48
CA SER A 246 -6.59 -0.58 8.08
C SER A 246 -7.81 -1.40 7.68
N VAL A 247 -8.28 -2.29 8.56
CA VAL A 247 -9.51 -3.07 8.36
C VAL A 247 -10.73 -2.16 8.31
N ALA A 248 -10.87 -1.22 9.25
CA ALA A 248 -11.99 -0.27 9.27
C ALA A 248 -12.05 0.57 7.97
N LEU A 249 -10.90 1.03 7.46
CA LEU A 249 -10.83 1.77 6.20
C LEU A 249 -11.15 0.89 4.98
N ALA A 250 -10.72 -0.37 4.96
CA ALA A 250 -11.07 -1.31 3.89
C ALA A 250 -12.60 -1.54 3.84
N VAL A 251 -13.24 -1.70 4.99
CA VAL A 251 -14.71 -1.80 5.11
C VAL A 251 -15.38 -0.50 4.63
N ALA A 252 -14.85 0.67 5.01
CA ALA A 252 -15.37 1.94 4.55
C ALA A 252 -15.27 2.10 3.01
N VAL A 253 -14.15 1.71 2.40
CA VAL A 253 -13.98 1.73 0.94
C VAL A 253 -14.99 0.83 0.26
N LEU A 254 -15.23 -0.37 0.78
CA LEU A 254 -16.26 -1.27 0.26
C LEU A 254 -17.66 -0.65 0.37
N TYR A 255 -18.00 -0.08 1.53
CA TYR A 255 -19.27 0.61 1.75
C TYR A 255 -19.48 1.74 0.74
N TRP A 256 -18.48 2.63 0.58
CA TRP A 256 -18.58 3.75 -0.37
C TRP A 256 -18.60 3.27 -1.83
N GLY A 257 -17.94 2.16 -2.14
CA GLY A 257 -18.05 1.49 -3.43
C GLY A 257 -19.48 1.04 -3.73
N ILE A 258 -20.12 0.35 -2.79
CA ILE A 258 -21.52 -0.11 -2.92
C ILE A 258 -22.48 1.08 -2.98
N ALA A 259 -22.27 2.10 -2.13
CA ALA A 259 -23.08 3.31 -2.11
C ALA A 259 -23.01 4.07 -3.44
N ALA A 260 -21.85 4.10 -4.11
CA ALA A 260 -21.69 4.73 -5.42
C ALA A 260 -22.51 4.07 -6.53
N PHE A 261 -22.84 2.78 -6.40
CA PHE A 261 -23.73 2.05 -7.33
C PHE A 261 -25.22 2.20 -6.98
N GLY A 262 -25.57 2.97 -5.94
CA GLY A 262 -26.96 3.14 -5.50
C GLY A 262 -27.57 1.87 -4.88
N LEU A 263 -26.72 0.93 -4.43
CA LEU A 263 -27.12 -0.33 -3.80
C LEU A 263 -27.28 -0.20 -2.27
N VAL A 264 -27.07 0.99 -1.72
CA VAL A 264 -27.29 1.30 -0.31
C VAL A 264 -28.52 2.18 -0.22
N ASP A 265 -29.62 1.64 0.32
CA ASP A 265 -30.77 2.45 0.71
C ASP A 265 -30.38 3.39 1.86
N ASP A 266 -30.90 4.63 1.81
CA ASP A 266 -30.60 5.76 2.71
C ASP A 266 -30.78 5.47 4.23
N GLY A 267 -31.27 4.29 4.60
CA GLY A 267 -31.51 3.86 5.98
C GLY A 267 -30.28 3.36 6.75
N PHE A 268 -29.11 3.14 6.13
CA PHE A 268 -27.93 2.60 6.83
C PHE A 268 -27.15 3.63 7.68
N GLY A 269 -27.66 4.86 7.85
CA GLY A 269 -26.91 5.91 8.55
C GLY A 269 -27.68 7.14 9.04
N GLU A 270 -28.99 7.25 8.82
CA GLU A 270 -29.81 8.24 9.53
C GLU A 270 -30.29 7.67 10.87
N VAL A 271 -29.55 7.98 11.94
CA VAL A 271 -30.14 8.00 13.28
C VAL A 271 -31.01 9.25 13.35
N GLY A 272 -32.22 9.15 12.80
CA GLY A 272 -33.30 10.09 13.09
C GLY A 272 -33.70 9.93 14.55
N ALA A 273 -34.07 11.04 15.20
CA ALA A 273 -34.46 11.06 16.61
C ALA A 273 -35.69 10.19 16.92
N ASP A 274 -36.40 9.67 15.92
CA ASP A 274 -37.68 8.95 16.07
C ASP A 274 -37.77 7.65 15.25
N GLY A 275 -36.69 6.87 15.15
CA GLY A 275 -36.68 5.61 14.40
C GLY A 275 -36.03 4.48 15.16
N ALA A 276 -36.83 3.68 15.87
CA ALA A 276 -36.41 2.48 16.56
C ALA A 276 -35.82 1.45 15.57
N LEU A 277 -34.48 1.32 15.57
CA LEU A 277 -33.78 0.16 15.06
C LEU A 277 -33.04 -0.49 16.23
N GLU A 278 -33.37 -1.76 16.47
CA GLU A 278 -32.82 -2.60 17.52
C GLU A 278 -31.29 -2.72 17.42
N GLY A 279 -30.57 -1.87 18.16
CA GLY A 279 -29.10 -1.85 18.21
C GLY A 279 -28.55 -0.78 19.17
N ASP A 280 -29.18 -0.64 20.35
CA ASP A 280 -29.42 0.71 20.89
C ASP A 280 -28.72 1.05 22.23
N ALA A 281 -27.38 1.01 22.26
CA ALA A 281 -26.61 1.61 23.38
C ALA A 281 -25.31 2.30 22.95
N HIS A 282 -24.55 1.69 22.04
CA HIS A 282 -23.29 2.27 21.58
C HIS A 282 -23.48 3.37 20.51
N LEU A 283 -24.53 3.26 19.69
CA LEU A 283 -24.82 4.21 18.61
C LEU A 283 -25.47 5.51 19.11
N SER A 284 -26.30 5.43 20.16
CA SER A 284 -26.88 6.60 20.84
C SER A 284 -25.83 7.42 21.60
N GLY A 285 -24.83 6.76 22.20
CA GLY A 285 -23.68 7.44 22.80
C GLY A 285 -22.83 8.20 21.77
N LEU A 286 -22.62 7.61 20.60
CA LEU A 286 -21.89 8.27 19.51
C LEU A 286 -22.65 9.47 18.95
N SER A 287 -23.97 9.38 18.75
CA SER A 287 -24.76 10.52 18.26
C SER A 287 -24.76 11.70 19.24
N ALA A 288 -24.87 11.42 20.54
CA ALA A 288 -24.75 12.44 21.60
C ALA A 288 -23.35 13.10 21.63
N LEU A 289 -22.29 12.31 21.46
CA LEU A 289 -20.94 12.84 21.34
C LEU A 289 -20.79 13.70 20.08
N LEU A 290 -21.29 13.25 18.93
CA LEU A 290 -21.22 14.03 17.69
C LEU A 290 -21.96 15.36 17.79
N ALA A 291 -23.11 15.39 18.46
CA ALA A 291 -23.82 16.63 18.74
C ALA A 291 -22.96 17.62 19.56
N ARG A 292 -22.26 17.14 20.60
CA ARG A 292 -21.35 17.98 21.43
C ARG A 292 -20.22 18.61 20.63
N TRP A 293 -19.73 17.96 19.58
CA TRP A 293 -18.65 18.47 18.74
C TRP A 293 -19.15 19.32 17.54
N GLY A 294 -20.47 19.51 17.42
CA GLY A 294 -21.10 20.28 16.36
C GLY A 294 -21.26 19.52 15.04
N LEU A 295 -21.19 18.19 15.08
CA LEU A 295 -21.29 17.27 13.94
C LEU A 295 -22.70 16.68 13.76
N GLY A 296 -23.69 17.17 14.51
CA GLY A 296 -25.09 16.78 14.34
C GLY A 296 -25.57 17.00 12.90
N GLY A 297 -26.15 15.95 12.32
CA GLY A 297 -26.69 15.94 10.95
C GLY A 297 -25.71 15.52 9.85
N VAL A 298 -24.46 15.17 10.17
CA VAL A 298 -23.53 14.51 9.24
C VAL A 298 -23.81 12.99 9.23
N PRO A 299 -23.84 12.32 8.07
CA PRO A 299 -24.00 10.86 8.02
C PRO A 299 -22.94 10.14 8.86
N LEU A 300 -23.36 9.19 9.69
CA LEU A 300 -22.48 8.48 10.63
C LEU A 300 -21.29 7.82 9.92
N MET A 301 -21.53 7.25 8.73
CA MET A 301 -20.48 6.58 7.95
C MET A 301 -19.38 7.53 7.48
N VAL A 302 -19.69 8.80 7.21
CA VAL A 302 -18.68 9.82 6.88
C VAL A 302 -17.79 10.09 8.09
N VAL A 303 -18.40 10.24 9.26
CA VAL A 303 -17.70 10.48 10.52
C VAL A 303 -16.78 9.30 10.87
N VAL A 304 -17.29 8.07 10.81
CA VAL A 304 -16.52 6.85 11.11
C VAL A 304 -15.35 6.71 10.15
N THR A 305 -15.56 6.93 8.85
CA THR A 305 -14.49 6.87 7.83
C THR A 305 -13.36 7.86 8.15
N LEU A 306 -13.69 9.11 8.44
CA LEU A 306 -12.69 10.14 8.74
C LEU A 306 -11.99 9.90 10.07
N LEU A 307 -12.72 9.48 11.10
CA LEU A 307 -12.15 9.15 12.40
C LEU A 307 -11.16 7.97 12.27
N SER A 308 -11.53 6.92 11.53
CA SER A 308 -10.64 5.79 11.22
C SER A 308 -9.43 6.23 10.41
N LEU A 309 -9.57 7.16 9.46
CA LEU A 309 -8.46 7.68 8.65
C LEU A 309 -7.42 8.43 9.48
N PHE A 310 -7.87 9.32 10.39
CA PHE A 310 -6.95 10.06 11.24
C PHE A 310 -6.29 9.17 12.31
N ALA A 311 -7.05 8.25 12.90
CA ALA A 311 -6.48 7.25 13.81
C ALA A 311 -5.49 6.32 13.11
N TRP A 312 -5.78 5.89 11.88
CA TRP A 312 -4.87 5.13 11.02
C TRP A 312 -3.58 5.90 10.76
N THR A 313 -3.68 7.17 10.39
CA THR A 313 -2.51 8.01 10.09
C THR A 313 -1.61 8.17 11.32
N LEU A 314 -2.21 8.42 12.48
CA LEU A 314 -1.48 8.56 13.74
C LEU A 314 -0.80 7.24 14.14
N THR A 315 -1.54 6.12 14.09
CA THR A 315 -0.99 4.80 14.43
C THR A 315 0.10 4.36 13.45
N TYR A 316 -0.03 4.66 12.15
CA TYR A 316 0.98 4.38 11.13
C TYR A 316 2.32 5.05 11.47
N PHE A 317 2.32 6.37 11.71
CA PHE A 317 3.56 7.09 11.99
C PHE A 317 4.17 6.73 13.35
N ILE A 318 3.35 6.47 14.37
CA ILE A 318 3.84 5.99 15.66
C ILE A 318 4.44 4.59 15.51
N HIS A 319 3.80 3.70 14.76
CA HIS A 319 4.34 2.36 14.50
C HIS A 319 5.67 2.43 13.74
N LEU A 320 5.71 3.23 12.67
CA LEU A 320 6.89 3.41 11.82
C LEU A 320 8.11 3.96 12.58
N TYR A 321 7.92 5.04 13.35
CA TYR A 321 9.04 5.78 13.93
C TYR A 321 9.33 5.45 15.40
N LEU A 322 8.32 5.06 16.19
CA LEU A 322 8.49 4.86 17.64
C LEU A 322 8.44 3.39 18.05
N LEU A 323 7.58 2.57 17.45
CA LEU A 323 7.37 1.19 17.92
C LEU A 323 8.26 0.15 17.23
N LEU A 324 8.55 0.31 15.94
CA LEU A 324 9.42 -0.58 15.17
C LEU A 324 10.83 -0.80 15.78
N PRO A 325 11.47 0.22 16.39
CA PRO A 325 12.76 0.04 17.07
C PRO A 325 12.70 -0.72 18.40
N LEU A 326 11.51 -0.93 18.98
CA LEU A 326 11.35 -1.48 20.32
C LEU A 326 11.32 -3.02 20.32
N PRO A 327 11.76 -3.68 21.42
CA PRO A 327 11.61 -5.12 21.60
C PRO A 327 10.13 -5.54 21.55
N ASP A 328 9.87 -6.78 21.12
CA ASP A 328 8.51 -7.28 20.86
C ASP A 328 7.53 -7.05 22.00
N LEU A 329 7.87 -7.44 23.23
CA LEU A 329 6.97 -7.31 24.38
C LEU A 329 6.53 -5.85 24.64
N LEU A 330 7.47 -4.91 24.52
CA LEU A 330 7.21 -3.49 24.71
C LEU A 330 6.44 -2.89 23.53
N ARG A 331 6.75 -3.34 22.31
CA ARG A 331 6.04 -2.97 21.09
C ARG A 331 4.56 -3.37 21.15
N TRP A 332 4.24 -4.58 21.63
CA TRP A 332 2.86 -5.03 21.79
C TRP A 332 2.12 -4.23 22.87
N SER A 333 2.71 -4.03 24.05
CA SER A 333 2.04 -3.32 25.15
C SER A 333 1.80 -1.84 24.82
N LEU A 334 2.83 -1.13 24.34
CA LEU A 334 2.71 0.26 23.93
C LEU A 334 1.84 0.39 22.67
N GLY A 335 1.91 -0.59 21.77
CA GLY A 335 1.03 -0.70 20.61
C GLY A 335 -0.44 -0.73 21.01
N THR A 336 -0.83 -1.48 22.04
CA THR A 336 -2.20 -1.51 22.56
C THR A 336 -2.65 -0.15 23.09
N VAL A 337 -1.80 0.52 23.85
CA VAL A 337 -2.10 1.85 24.37
C VAL A 337 -2.33 2.83 23.22
N VAL A 338 -1.44 2.81 22.22
CA VAL A 338 -1.55 3.64 21.01
C VAL A 338 -2.82 3.31 20.23
N ALA A 339 -3.13 2.02 20.04
CA ALA A 339 -4.33 1.59 19.33
C ALA A 339 -5.60 2.12 20.00
N VAL A 340 -5.69 2.08 21.33
CA VAL A 340 -6.89 2.52 22.06
C VAL A 340 -7.01 4.04 22.13
N LEU A 341 -5.88 4.75 22.26
CA LEU A 341 -5.89 6.21 22.44
C LEU A 341 -5.89 7.00 21.12
N ALA A 342 -5.51 6.39 19.99
CA ALA A 342 -5.45 7.04 18.68
C ALA A 342 -6.74 7.76 18.22
N PRO A 343 -7.96 7.29 18.55
CA PRO A 343 -9.20 7.99 18.19
C PRO A 343 -9.39 9.32 18.92
N LEU A 344 -8.85 9.48 20.13
CA LEU A 344 -9.05 10.68 20.95
C LEU A 344 -8.58 11.97 20.26
N PRO A 345 -7.34 12.06 19.72
CA PRO A 345 -6.91 13.22 18.94
C PRO A 345 -7.56 13.28 17.55
N ALA A 346 -8.08 12.17 17.02
CA ALA A 346 -8.77 12.17 15.73
C ALA A 346 -10.11 12.91 15.77
N VAL A 347 -10.86 12.83 16.88
CA VAL A 347 -12.17 13.49 17.04
C VAL A 347 -12.14 15.01 16.76
N PRO A 348 -11.30 15.85 17.41
CA PRO A 348 -11.27 17.27 17.14
C PRO A 348 -10.85 17.61 15.70
N VAL A 349 -9.96 16.82 15.10
CA VAL A 349 -9.51 17.00 13.72
C VAL A 349 -10.64 16.70 12.72
N THR A 350 -11.35 15.57 12.91
CA THR A 350 -12.55 15.23 12.14
C THR A 350 -13.62 16.32 12.28
N ALA A 351 -13.82 16.84 13.49
CA ALA A 351 -14.78 17.91 13.74
C ALA A 351 -14.42 19.19 13.00
N LEU A 352 -13.14 19.59 13.02
CA LEU A 352 -12.64 20.77 12.32
C LEU A 352 -12.85 20.64 10.80
N LEU A 353 -12.56 19.47 10.22
CA LEU A 353 -12.67 19.21 8.79
C LEU A 353 -14.13 19.22 8.30
N LEU A 354 -15.04 18.64 9.07
CA LEU A 354 -16.45 18.52 8.68
C LEU A 354 -17.29 19.78 8.94
N ARG A 355 -16.88 20.66 9.85
CA ARG A 355 -17.60 21.92 10.15
C ARG A 355 -17.94 22.78 8.93
N PRO A 356 -17.01 23.10 8.00
CA PRO A 356 -17.35 23.89 6.81
C PRO A 356 -18.24 23.12 5.84
N ILE A 357 -17.97 21.82 5.66
CA ILE A 357 -18.66 20.94 4.72
C ILE A 357 -20.12 20.68 5.17
N ARG A 358 -20.36 20.62 6.49
CA ARG A 358 -21.69 20.42 7.08
C ARG A 358 -22.73 21.39 6.54
N ARG A 359 -22.37 22.66 6.36
CA ARG A 359 -23.30 23.68 5.81
C ARG A 359 -23.75 23.35 4.39
N PHE A 360 -22.90 22.68 3.62
CA PHE A 360 -23.20 22.24 2.26
C PHE A 360 -23.96 20.91 2.27
N LEU A 361 -23.56 19.95 3.09
CA LEU A 361 -24.24 18.65 3.22
C LEU A 361 -25.70 18.80 3.65
N LEU A 362 -26.00 19.72 4.56
CA LEU A 362 -27.38 20.00 4.98
C LEU A 362 -28.26 20.56 3.85
N ARG A 363 -27.67 21.17 2.82
CA ARG A 363 -28.40 21.69 1.63
C ARG A 363 -28.73 20.60 0.61
N LEU A 364 -28.01 19.48 0.65
CA LEU A 364 -28.23 18.34 -0.24
C LEU A 364 -29.25 17.35 0.31
N ARG A 365 -29.73 17.55 1.54
CA ARG A 365 -30.80 16.72 2.09
C ARG A 365 -32.04 16.86 1.19
N PRO A 366 -32.62 15.75 0.72
CA PRO A 366 -33.90 15.83 0.04
C PRO A 366 -34.87 16.54 0.99
N VAL A 367 -35.54 17.57 0.47
CA VAL A 367 -36.66 18.19 1.18
C VAL A 367 -37.59 17.04 1.55
N PRO A 368 -37.96 16.85 2.83
CA PRO A 368 -38.95 15.85 3.20
C PRO A 368 -40.13 16.06 2.26
N GLN A 369 -40.49 15.04 1.46
CA GLN A 369 -41.62 15.17 0.54
C GLN A 369 -42.78 15.69 1.38
N ALA A 370 -43.27 16.90 1.08
CA ALA A 370 -44.31 17.53 1.85
C ALA A 370 -45.44 16.52 1.95
N SER A 371 -45.69 16.03 3.16
CA SER A 371 -46.63 14.93 3.38
C SER A 371 -47.93 15.30 2.69
N LEU A 372 -48.30 14.54 1.65
CA LEU A 372 -49.56 14.74 0.94
C LEU A 372 -50.74 14.35 1.85
N LEU A 373 -50.46 13.70 3.00
CA LEU A 373 -51.41 13.39 4.05
C LEU A 373 -52.05 14.68 4.58
N GLY A 374 -53.38 14.65 4.74
CA GLY A 374 -54.19 15.80 5.13
C GLY A 374 -54.63 16.70 3.97
N ARG A 375 -54.11 16.51 2.75
CA ARG A 375 -54.59 17.27 1.58
C ARG A 375 -55.90 16.70 1.03
N VAL A 376 -56.71 17.59 0.47
CA VAL A 376 -57.97 17.24 -0.18
C VAL A 376 -57.73 16.90 -1.65
N GLY A 377 -58.15 15.71 -2.07
CA GLY A 377 -58.19 15.27 -3.46
C GLY A 377 -59.62 15.14 -3.99
N VAL A 378 -59.73 14.95 -5.30
CA VAL A 378 -60.99 14.63 -5.98
C VAL A 378 -60.86 13.28 -6.66
N VAL A 379 -61.83 12.39 -6.43
CA VAL A 379 -61.85 11.06 -7.06
C VAL A 379 -61.96 11.20 -8.59
N ALA A 380 -60.98 10.63 -9.30
CA ALA A 380 -60.91 10.66 -10.76
C ALA A 380 -61.53 9.41 -11.41
N SER A 381 -61.44 8.26 -10.74
CA SER A 381 -62.02 7.01 -11.22
C SER A 381 -63.55 6.96 -11.06
N PRO A 382 -64.29 6.26 -11.94
CA PRO A 382 -65.75 6.11 -11.84
C PRO A 382 -66.22 5.53 -10.51
N LYS A 383 -65.43 4.60 -9.96
CA LYS A 383 -65.65 3.91 -8.70
C LYS A 383 -64.30 3.67 -8.02
N VAL A 384 -64.24 3.86 -6.72
CA VAL A 384 -63.08 3.53 -5.87
C VAL A 384 -63.53 2.57 -4.78
N ASP A 385 -62.74 1.51 -4.58
CA ASP A 385 -62.95 0.49 -3.55
C ASP A 385 -61.62 0.13 -2.87
N ALA A 386 -61.65 -0.92 -2.05
CA ALA A 386 -60.47 -1.43 -1.34
C ALA A 386 -59.40 -2.03 -2.28
N ARG A 387 -59.68 -2.20 -3.58
CA ARG A 387 -58.79 -2.86 -4.56
C ARG A 387 -58.24 -1.91 -5.62
N SER A 388 -58.98 -0.89 -6.01
CA SER A 388 -58.59 0.02 -7.09
C SER A 388 -59.24 1.39 -6.99
N GLY A 389 -58.51 2.41 -7.45
CA GLY A 389 -59.00 3.78 -7.50
C GLY A 389 -57.90 4.79 -7.74
N HIS A 390 -58.26 5.91 -8.37
CA HIS A 390 -57.37 7.05 -8.58
C HIS A 390 -58.06 8.35 -8.15
N ALA A 391 -57.29 9.26 -7.57
CA ALA A 391 -57.71 10.63 -7.29
C ALA A 391 -56.68 11.63 -7.77
N THR A 392 -57.15 12.82 -8.11
CA THR A 392 -56.33 13.97 -8.43
C THR A 392 -56.20 14.84 -7.19
N VAL A 393 -54.98 15.14 -6.77
CA VAL A 393 -54.67 16.00 -5.62
C VAL A 393 -53.93 17.22 -6.12
N ASP A 394 -54.34 18.40 -5.67
CA ASP A 394 -53.69 19.65 -6.03
C ASP A 394 -52.37 19.81 -5.24
N ASP A 395 -51.27 19.87 -5.98
CA ASP A 395 -49.92 20.11 -5.46
C ASP A 395 -49.48 21.57 -5.63
N GLY A 396 -50.35 22.46 -6.14
CA GLY A 396 -50.03 23.84 -6.52
C GLY A 396 -49.59 23.98 -7.98
N GLY A 397 -49.82 22.96 -8.81
CA GLY A 397 -49.42 22.89 -10.22
C GLY A 397 -50.43 22.14 -11.10
N ALA A 398 -49.97 21.14 -11.86
CA ALA A 398 -50.79 20.41 -12.85
C ALA A 398 -51.72 19.34 -12.24
N GLY A 399 -51.70 19.17 -10.92
CA GLY A 399 -52.47 18.14 -10.21
C GLY A 399 -51.79 16.77 -10.30
N LEU A 400 -51.59 16.12 -9.16
CA LEU A 400 -50.99 14.79 -9.07
C LEU A 400 -52.07 13.70 -9.12
N VAL A 401 -51.91 12.70 -9.97
CA VAL A 401 -52.80 11.52 -9.99
C VAL A 401 -52.20 10.44 -9.08
N LEU A 402 -52.91 10.13 -8.00
CA LEU A 402 -52.49 9.16 -6.99
C LEU A 402 -53.38 7.93 -7.02
N GLN A 403 -52.80 6.76 -6.75
CA GLN A 403 -53.57 5.55 -6.45
C GLN A 403 -54.12 5.63 -5.03
N ILE A 404 -55.43 5.44 -4.91
CA ILE A 404 -56.13 5.52 -3.63
C ILE A 404 -56.95 4.26 -3.36
N ARG A 405 -57.16 3.95 -2.08
CA ARG A 405 -58.01 2.86 -1.60
C ARG A 405 -58.90 3.39 -0.49
N SER A 406 -60.14 2.92 -0.48
CA SER A 406 -61.16 3.32 0.49
C SER A 406 -61.95 2.09 0.93
N ASP A 407 -62.28 2.03 2.23
CA ASP A 407 -63.13 0.97 2.78
C ASP A 407 -64.62 1.20 2.42
N ILE A 408 -64.96 2.42 2.01
CA ILE A 408 -66.27 2.80 1.50
C ILE A 408 -66.21 3.02 -0.01
N GLU A 409 -67.28 2.70 -0.72
CA GLU A 409 -67.38 2.99 -2.16
C GLU A 409 -67.48 4.51 -2.39
N LEU A 410 -66.57 5.04 -3.21
CA LEU A 410 -66.56 6.46 -3.59
C LEU A 410 -66.76 6.59 -5.10
N GLN A 411 -67.49 7.62 -5.52
CA GLN A 411 -67.76 7.92 -6.93
C GLN A 411 -66.89 9.08 -7.44
N ARG A 412 -66.76 9.14 -8.77
CA ARG A 412 -66.05 10.23 -9.45
C ARG A 412 -66.58 11.60 -9.03
N GLY A 413 -65.67 12.50 -8.67
CA GLY A 413 -66.00 13.86 -8.23
C GLY A 413 -66.15 14.03 -6.71
N GLU A 414 -66.15 12.94 -5.93
CA GLU A 414 -66.15 13.04 -4.46
C GLU A 414 -64.84 13.62 -3.93
N ARG A 415 -64.95 14.45 -2.89
CA ARG A 415 -63.80 15.04 -2.19
C ARG A 415 -63.33 14.10 -1.09
N ILE A 416 -62.03 13.83 -1.08
CA ILE A 416 -61.39 12.88 -0.18
C ILE A 416 -60.19 13.51 0.51
N VAL A 417 -59.82 12.99 1.68
CA VAL A 417 -58.58 13.36 2.39
C VAL A 417 -57.66 12.15 2.43
N LEU A 418 -56.38 12.38 2.10
CA LEU A 418 -55.33 11.37 2.24
C LEU A 418 -54.99 11.20 3.73
N VAL A 419 -55.20 10.02 4.31
CA VAL A 419 -54.99 9.79 5.75
C VAL A 419 -53.69 9.05 6.00
N GLU A 420 -53.41 8.05 5.18
CA GLU A 420 -52.28 7.15 5.36
C GLU A 420 -51.66 6.81 3.99
N HIS A 421 -50.34 6.70 3.95
CA HIS A 421 -49.62 6.23 2.77
C HIS A 421 -49.09 4.82 3.03
N VAL A 422 -49.64 3.83 2.30
CA VAL A 422 -49.20 2.44 2.41
C VAL A 422 -48.03 2.23 1.43
N ALA A 423 -46.83 2.59 1.89
CA ALA A 423 -45.61 2.61 1.07
C ALA A 423 -45.32 1.27 0.37
N ALA A 424 -45.60 0.14 1.05
CA ALA A 424 -45.38 -1.21 0.51
C ALA A 424 -46.26 -1.55 -0.72
N GLN A 425 -47.36 -0.83 -0.91
CA GLN A 425 -48.34 -1.11 -1.97
C GLN A 425 -48.59 0.11 -2.87
N HIS A 426 -47.78 1.17 -2.73
CA HIS A 426 -47.85 2.41 -3.51
C HIS A 426 -49.25 3.02 -3.65
N HIS A 427 -50.07 2.96 -2.59
CA HIS A 427 -51.39 3.58 -2.56
C HIS A 427 -51.63 4.37 -1.27
N TYR A 428 -52.56 5.31 -1.35
CA TYR A 428 -52.99 6.09 -0.20
C TYR A 428 -54.35 5.60 0.29
N ARG A 429 -54.50 5.45 1.60
CA ARG A 429 -55.80 5.25 2.22
C ARG A 429 -56.49 6.59 2.39
N VAL A 430 -57.74 6.64 1.97
CA VAL A 430 -58.51 7.88 1.92
C VAL A 430 -59.81 7.74 2.67
N VAL A 431 -60.27 8.86 3.21
CA VAL A 431 -61.60 9.01 3.82
C VAL A 431 -62.32 10.15 3.12
N ARG A 432 -63.65 10.16 3.20
CA ARG A 432 -64.45 11.25 2.64
C ARG A 432 -64.20 12.54 3.43
N ALA A 433 -64.07 13.67 2.73
CA ALA A 433 -63.66 14.93 3.36
C ALA A 433 -64.71 15.50 4.34
N ASP A 434 -65.99 15.13 4.19
CA ASP A 434 -67.09 15.46 5.08
C ASP A 434 -67.03 14.68 6.42
N ALA A 435 -66.57 13.43 6.40
CA ALA A 435 -66.41 12.61 7.59
C ALA A 435 -65.32 13.15 8.52
N VAL A 436 -64.27 13.75 7.95
CA VAL A 436 -63.18 14.40 8.72
C VAL A 436 -63.65 15.72 9.33
N ALA A 437 -64.54 16.46 8.68
CA ALA A 437 -65.07 17.71 9.22
C ALA A 437 -65.93 17.53 10.48
N LEU A 438 -66.55 16.35 10.63
CA LEU A 438 -67.33 15.98 11.83
C LEU A 438 -66.44 15.69 13.04
N ASP A 439 -65.30 15.02 12.85
CA ASP A 439 -64.37 14.64 13.93
C ASP A 439 -63.58 15.85 14.50
N PHE A 440 -63.39 16.90 13.70
CA PHE A 440 -62.76 18.16 14.14
C PHE A 440 -63.73 19.10 14.87
N GLN A 441 -65.05 19.00 14.65
CA GLN A 441 -66.02 19.79 15.43
C GLN A 441 -66.26 19.22 16.83
N ASP A 442 -66.20 17.90 17.00
CA ASP A 442 -66.40 17.26 18.31
C ASP A 442 -65.20 17.47 19.27
N ASN A 443 -64.00 17.73 18.75
CA ASN A 443 -62.79 17.98 19.56
C ASN A 443 -62.52 19.47 19.91
N LEU A 444 -63.48 20.38 19.65
CA LEU A 444 -63.35 21.82 19.95
C LEU A 444 -64.14 22.30 21.17
N LEU A 445 -64.65 21.40 22.02
CA LEU A 445 -65.12 21.75 23.37
C LEU A 445 -64.25 21.08 24.43
N PRO A 446 -63.13 21.70 24.87
CA PRO A 446 -62.50 21.28 26.10
C PRO A 446 -63.44 21.64 27.26
N GLY A 447 -64.00 20.61 27.89
CA GLY A 447 -64.54 20.72 29.23
C GLY A 447 -63.47 21.26 30.16
N ASN A 448 -63.69 22.45 30.69
CA ASN A 448 -63.04 22.89 31.91
C ASN A 448 -63.98 23.79 32.70
N LYS A 449 -64.71 23.20 33.64
CA LYS A 449 -64.89 23.73 34.99
C LYS A 449 -65.05 22.56 35.94
N GLU A 450 -63.94 22.17 36.55
CA GLU A 450 -63.94 21.48 37.84
C GLU A 450 -64.65 22.33 38.89
N ASN A 451 -65.35 21.64 39.80
CA ASN A 451 -65.98 22.18 40.98
C ASN A 451 -64.95 22.77 41.95
N HIS A 452 -65.21 23.99 42.41
CA HIS A 452 -64.88 24.40 43.78
C HIS A 452 -66.11 24.14 44.65
N GLN A 453 -66.10 23.02 45.38
CA GLN A 453 -66.36 22.93 46.82
C GLN A 453 -65.99 21.54 47.34
#